data_AF-A0A972WJ35-F1
#
_entry.id   AF-A0A972WJ35-F1
#
_cell.length_a   1.000
_cell.length_b   1.000
_cell.length_c   1.000
_cell.angle_alpha   90.00
_cell.angle_beta   90.00
_cell.angle_gamma   90.00
#
_symmetry.space_group_name_H-M   'P 1'
#
loop_
_entity.id
_entity.type
_entity.pdbx_description
1 polymer ?
#
loop_
_entity_poly.entity_id
_entity_poly.type
_entity_poly.pdbx_seq_one_letter_code
_entity_poly.pdbx_strand_id
1 'polypeptide(L)'
;MTEQSIPLGKAGKTPGMGRTLARRLEYGLVILCLLALAAIFQPFSKLVYGIGSGLIIFAGLAFNLMPFCDPAKPITAVYRTAIIVAVVFIVVSLLAIGSAELYGVYLRHSR
;
A
#
# COMPACT_ATOMS: atom_id res chain seq x y z
N MET A 1 -12.50 -45.85 -26.78
CA MET A 1 -11.48 -45.30 -25.87
C MET A 1 -11.59 -43.77 -25.97
N THR A 2 -12.67 -43.08 -25.59
CA THR A 2 -13.37 -42.98 -24.29
C THR A 2 -12.44 -42.76 -23.11
N GLU A 3 -12.77 -41.74 -22.31
CA GLU A 3 -12.11 -41.19 -21.10
C GLU A 3 -11.17 -40.00 -21.40
N GLN A 4 -11.27 -38.82 -20.78
CA GLN A 4 -11.97 -38.44 -19.56
C GLN A 4 -12.16 -36.91 -19.54
N SER A 5 -13.38 -36.45 -19.77
CA SER A 5 -13.76 -35.06 -19.50
C SER A 5 -13.78 -34.87 -17.98
N ILE A 6 -12.67 -34.38 -17.43
CA ILE A 6 -12.60 -33.90 -16.05
C ILE A 6 -13.68 -32.82 -15.90
N PRO A 7 -14.68 -32.99 -15.01
CA PRO A 7 -15.63 -31.93 -14.74
C PRO A 7 -14.85 -30.83 -14.01
N LEU A 8 -14.51 -29.77 -14.76
CA LEU A 8 -13.95 -28.54 -14.21
C LEU A 8 -14.98 -28.00 -13.21
N GLY A 9 -14.78 -28.36 -11.94
CA GLY A 9 -15.62 -27.94 -10.83
C GLY A 9 -15.88 -26.46 -10.97
N LYS A 10 -17.16 -26.08 -10.90
CA LYS A 10 -17.65 -24.70 -11.11
C LYS A 10 -16.73 -23.72 -10.40
N ALA A 11 -15.77 -23.16 -11.15
CA ALA A 11 -15.01 -22.02 -10.72
C ALA A 11 -16.06 -20.92 -10.62
N GLY A 12 -16.50 -20.61 -9.40
CA GLY A 12 -17.30 -19.43 -9.12
C GLY A 12 -16.52 -18.25 -9.69
N LYS A 13 -16.90 -17.83 -10.89
CA LYS A 13 -16.17 -16.84 -11.68
C LYS A 13 -16.46 -15.50 -11.02
N THR A 14 -15.76 -15.19 -9.93
CA THR A 14 -15.78 -13.85 -9.38
C THR A 14 -15.31 -12.95 -10.52
N PRO A 15 -16.15 -12.03 -11.00
CA PRO A 15 -15.77 -11.19 -12.12
C PRO A 15 -14.49 -10.45 -11.73
N GLY A 16 -13.44 -10.61 -12.54
CA GLY A 16 -12.19 -9.89 -12.37
C GLY A 16 -12.45 -8.38 -12.39
N MET A 17 -11.56 -7.63 -11.76
CA MET A 17 -11.64 -6.17 -11.76
C MET A 17 -11.74 -5.65 -13.20
N GLY A 18 -12.71 -4.77 -13.49
CA GLY A 18 -12.84 -4.20 -14.83
C GLY A 18 -11.54 -3.52 -15.28
N ARG A 19 -11.09 -3.76 -16.53
CA ARG A 19 -9.81 -3.23 -17.08
C ARG A 19 -9.63 -1.72 -16.88
N THR A 20 -10.72 -0.98 -16.99
CA THR A 20 -10.73 0.48 -16.79
C THR A 20 -10.45 0.86 -15.32
N LEU A 21 -10.97 0.09 -14.36
CA LEU A 21 -10.76 0.33 -12.94
C LEU A 21 -9.32 0.00 -12.52
N ALA A 22 -8.79 -1.12 -13.01
CA ALA A 22 -7.40 -1.52 -12.77
C ALA A 22 -6.41 -0.42 -13.21
N ARG A 23 -6.54 0.05 -14.47
CA ARG A 23 -5.69 1.15 -14.97
C ARG A 23 -5.87 2.45 -14.19
N ARG A 24 -7.10 2.80 -13.79
CA ARG A 24 -7.35 4.01 -12.99
C ARG A 24 -6.68 3.94 -11.63
N LEU A 25 -6.67 2.77 -10.99
CA LEU A 25 -5.97 2.58 -9.71
C LEU A 25 -4.46 2.71 -9.90
N GLU A 26 -3.88 2.05 -10.90
CA GLU A 26 -2.45 2.17 -11.21
C GLU A 26 -2.03 3.63 -11.44
N TYR A 27 -2.73 4.33 -12.34
CA TYR A 27 -2.45 5.75 -12.59
C TYR A 27 -2.68 6.61 -11.35
N GLY A 28 -3.72 6.34 -10.58
CA GLY A 28 -3.99 7.05 -9.33
C GLY A 28 -2.85 6.91 -8.32
N LEU A 29 -2.29 5.72 -8.16
CA LEU A 29 -1.17 5.46 -7.26
C LEU A 29 0.10 6.19 -7.70
N VAL A 30 0.42 6.17 -9.00
CA VAL A 30 1.59 6.88 -9.56
C VAL A 30 1.42 8.40 -9.37
N ILE A 31 0.28 8.95 -9.76
CA ILE A 31 -0.01 10.39 -9.63
C ILE A 31 0.05 10.82 -8.17
N LEU A 32 -0.52 10.04 -7.25
CA LEU A 32 -0.47 10.33 -5.82
C LEU A 32 0.98 10.41 -5.30
N CYS A 33 1.84 9.49 -5.73
CA CYS A 33 3.27 9.52 -5.36
C CYS A 33 3.97 10.76 -5.93
N LEU A 34 3.71 11.11 -7.19
CA LEU A 34 4.30 12.30 -7.82
C LEU A 34 3.85 13.60 -7.15
N LEU A 35 2.57 13.70 -6.79
CA LEU A 35 2.03 14.85 -6.07
C LEU A 35 2.63 14.98 -4.66
N ALA A 36 2.75 13.87 -3.93
CA ALA A 36 3.40 13.86 -2.62
C ALA A 36 4.88 14.29 -2.73
N LEU A 37 5.60 13.78 -3.73
CA LEU A 37 6.99 14.16 -3.99
C LEU A 37 7.13 15.65 -4.32
N ALA A 38 6.27 16.18 -5.20
CA ALA A 38 6.24 17.59 -5.54
C ALA A 38 5.94 18.47 -4.32
N ALA A 39 5.06 18.02 -3.42
CA ALA A 39 4.74 18.72 -2.18
C ALA A 39 5.93 18.75 -1.19
N ILE A 40 6.71 17.67 -1.11
CA ILE A 40 7.92 17.59 -0.26
C ILE A 40 8.99 18.58 -0.74
N PHE A 41 9.19 18.70 -2.05
CA PHE A 41 10.23 19.57 -2.60
C PHE A 41 9.84 21.06 -2.68
N GLN A 42 8.79 21.50 -1.97
CA GLN A 42 8.42 22.92 -1.89
C GLN A 42 9.42 23.71 -1.03
N PRO A 43 10.19 24.65 -1.59
CA PRO A 43 11.17 25.42 -0.82
C PRO A 43 10.52 26.59 -0.05
N PHE A 44 9.31 27.00 -0.43
CA PHE A 44 8.66 28.21 0.07
C PHE A 44 7.63 27.96 1.19
N SER A 45 7.10 26.74 1.32
CA SER A 45 5.98 26.46 2.22
C SER A 45 6.22 25.26 3.13
N LYS A 46 6.42 25.54 4.42
CA LYS A 46 6.51 24.52 5.48
C LYS A 46 5.21 23.71 5.63
N LEU A 47 4.07 24.34 5.34
CA LEU A 47 2.76 23.69 5.43
C LEU A 47 2.64 22.62 4.35
N VAL A 48 2.93 22.97 3.09
CA VAL A 48 2.89 22.01 1.97
C VAL A 48 3.93 20.91 2.15
N TYR A 49 5.12 21.25 2.64
CA TYR A 49 6.14 20.26 3.04
C TYR A 49 5.62 19.28 4.10
N GLY A 50 4.99 19.78 5.16
CA GLY A 50 4.44 18.95 6.24
C GLY A 50 3.35 18.01 5.75
N ILE A 51 2.43 18.52 4.92
CA ILE A 51 1.41 17.70 4.26
C ILE A 51 2.06 16.65 3.35
N GLY A 52 3.01 17.05 2.51
CA GLY A 52 3.73 16.15 1.60
C GLY A 52 4.47 15.04 2.33
N SER A 53 5.09 15.36 3.47
CA SER A 53 5.81 14.41 4.32
C SER A 53 4.90 13.34 4.93
N GLY A 54 3.68 13.69 5.32
CA GLY A 54 2.67 12.70 5.73
C GLY A 54 2.09 11.94 4.54
N LEU A 55 1.79 12.66 3.45
CA LEU A 55 1.15 12.12 2.26
C LEU A 55 2.03 11.07 1.57
N ILE A 56 3.35 11.23 1.56
CA ILE A 56 4.25 10.27 0.92
C ILE A 56 4.26 8.91 1.63
N ILE A 57 4.06 8.88 2.95
CA ILE A 57 3.94 7.63 3.70
C ILE A 57 2.68 6.91 3.26
N PHE A 58 1.56 7.64 3.19
CA PHE A 58 0.29 7.10 2.69
C PHE A 58 0.39 6.64 1.23
N ALA A 59 1.03 7.43 0.37
CA ALA A 59 1.23 7.12 -1.04
C ALA A 59 2.12 5.88 -1.23
N GLY A 60 3.21 5.76 -0.48
CA GLY A 60 4.09 4.59 -0.50
C GLY A 60 3.39 3.32 -0.01
N LEU A 61 2.58 3.42 1.05
CA LEU A 61 1.73 2.30 1.49
C LEU A 61 0.71 1.93 0.41
N ALA A 62 0.01 2.90 -0.17
CA ALA A 62 -0.94 2.66 -1.25
C ALA A 62 -0.25 2.05 -2.49
N PHE A 63 1.00 2.40 -2.78
CA PHE A 63 1.77 1.86 -3.90
C PHE A 63 2.02 0.34 -3.77
N ASN A 64 2.02 -0.22 -2.56
CA ASN A 64 2.12 -1.66 -2.35
C ASN A 64 0.92 -2.44 -2.94
N LEU A 65 -0.19 -1.75 -3.26
CA LEU A 65 -1.36 -2.34 -3.90
C LEU A 65 -1.20 -2.45 -5.42
N MET A 66 -0.25 -1.74 -6.03
CA MET A 66 -0.01 -1.73 -7.48
C MET A 66 0.07 -3.12 -8.12
N PRO A 67 0.86 -4.10 -7.62
CA PRO A 67 0.93 -5.45 -8.24
C PRO A 67 -0.38 -6.26 -8.15
N PHE A 68 -1.39 -5.76 -7.44
CA PHE A 68 -2.72 -6.35 -7.33
C PHE A 68 -3.77 -5.61 -8.14
N CYS A 69 -3.42 -4.49 -8.78
CA CYS A 69 -4.29 -3.74 -9.70
C CYS A 69 -4.32 -4.40 -11.09
N ASP A 70 -4.60 -5.70 -11.12
CA ASP A 70 -4.67 -6.50 -12.35
C ASP A 70 -6.13 -6.83 -12.68
N PRO A 71 -6.62 -6.62 -13.92
CA PRO A 71 -7.97 -6.99 -14.31
C PRO A 71 -8.31 -8.48 -14.20
N ALA A 72 -7.31 -9.36 -14.16
CA ALA A 72 -7.49 -10.79 -13.92
C ALA A 72 -7.75 -11.12 -12.44
N LYS A 73 -7.42 -10.21 -11.52
CA LYS A 73 -7.60 -10.40 -10.07
C LYS A 73 -8.91 -9.79 -9.59
N PRO A 74 -9.57 -10.37 -8.59
CA PRO A 74 -10.75 -9.76 -7.97
C PRO A 74 -10.35 -8.54 -7.15
N ILE A 75 -11.24 -7.54 -7.06
CA ILE A 75 -11.06 -6.35 -6.20
C ILE A 75 -10.79 -6.71 -4.73
N THR A 76 -11.30 -7.86 -4.26
CA THR A 76 -11.06 -8.35 -2.91
C THR A 76 -9.58 -8.65 -2.63
N ALA A 77 -8.78 -8.96 -3.66
CA ALA A 77 -7.34 -9.12 -3.53
C ALA A 77 -6.67 -7.79 -3.17
N VAL A 78 -7.11 -6.69 -3.79
CA VAL A 78 -6.61 -5.33 -3.47
C VAL A 78 -6.92 -4.98 -2.02
N TYR A 79 -8.15 -5.23 -1.55
CA TYR A 79 -8.51 -5.00 -0.15
C TYR A 79 -7.71 -5.86 0.84
N ARG A 80 -7.52 -7.15 0.54
CA ARG A 80 -6.69 -8.03 1.38
C ARG A 80 -5.25 -7.52 1.48
N THR A 81 -4.65 -7.14 0.35
CA THR A 81 -3.30 -6.58 0.35
C THR A 81 -3.25 -5.27 1.14
N ALA A 82 -4.24 -4.39 0.98
CA ALA A 82 -4.31 -3.14 1.74
C ALA A 82 -4.31 -3.39 3.26
N ILE A 83 -5.06 -4.38 3.74
CA ILE A 83 -5.07 -4.77 5.16
C ILE A 83 -3.69 -5.28 5.59
N ILE A 84 -3.06 -6.16 4.80
CA ILE A 84 -1.73 -6.70 5.13
C ILE A 84 -0.71 -5.56 5.26
N VAL A 85 -0.68 -4.65 4.29
CA VAL A 85 0.22 -3.49 4.30
C VAL A 85 -0.04 -2.60 5.51
N ALA A 86 -1.30 -2.36 5.87
CA ALA A 86 -1.66 -1.58 7.06
C ALA A 86 -1.19 -2.25 8.36
N VAL A 87 -1.37 -3.57 8.50
CA VAL A 87 -0.92 -4.33 9.67
C VAL A 87 0.61 -4.27 9.79
N VAL A 88 1.33 -4.50 8.69
CA VAL A 88 2.80 -4.40 8.67
C VAL A 88 3.26 -3.00 9.08
N PHE A 89 2.63 -1.95 8.53
CA PHE A 89 2.95 -0.58 8.89
C PHE A 89 2.74 -0.29 10.38
N ILE A 90 1.63 -0.76 10.97
CA ILE A 90 1.35 -0.62 12.40
C ILE A 90 2.43 -1.33 13.22
N VAL A 91 2.75 -2.59 12.90
CA VAL A 91 3.77 -3.37 13.63
C VAL A 91 5.13 -2.66 13.57
N VAL A 92 5.57 -2.25 12.38
CA VAL A 92 6.84 -1.55 12.21
C VAL A 92 6.84 -0.20 12.95
N SER A 93 5.73 0.54 12.91
CA SER A 93 5.60 1.82 13.62
C SER A 93 5.68 1.65 15.14
N LEU A 94 5.01 0.63 15.70
CA LEU A 94 5.09 0.33 17.12
C LEU A 94 6.50 -0.08 17.54
N LEU A 95 7.18 -0.90 16.73
CA LEU A 95 8.58 -1.26 16.97
C LEU A 95 9.50 -0.04 16.90
N ALA A 96 9.29 0.87 15.94
CA ALA A 96 10.07 2.09 15.81
C ALA A 96 9.90 3.01 17.04
N ILE A 97 8.66 3.24 17.47
CA ILE A 97 8.35 4.04 18.67
C ILE A 97 8.94 3.38 19.91
N GLY A 98 8.72 2.07 20.11
CA GLY A 98 9.27 1.32 21.24
C GLY A 98 10.80 1.36 21.29
N SER A 99 11.45 1.26 20.13
CA SER A 99 12.92 1.36 20.02
C SER A 99 13.42 2.76 20.37
N ALA A 100 12.72 3.80 19.92
CA ALA A 100 13.07 5.19 20.24
C ALA A 100 12.97 5.48 21.75
N GLU A 101 11.92 4.99 22.42
CA GLU A 101 11.75 5.13 23.87
C GLU A 101 12.85 4.38 24.65
N LEU A 102 13.15 3.14 24.26
CA LEU A 102 14.19 2.34 24.92
C LEU A 102 15.57 2.99 24.79
N TYR A 103 15.88 3.54 23.62
CA TYR A 103 17.11 4.30 23.39
C TYR A 103 17.16 5.57 24.25
N GLY A 104 16.02 6.27 24.38
CA GLY A 104 15.90 7.43 25.26
C GLY A 104 16.19 7.10 26.73
N VAL A 105 15.72 5.95 27.22
CA VAL A 105 16.03 5.46 28.59
C VAL A 105 17.51 5.13 28.73
N TYR A 106 18.10 4.45 27.75
CA TYR A 106 19.52 4.09 27.77
C TYR A 106 20.44 5.33 27.85
N LEU A 107 20.16 6.36 27.05
CA LEU A 107 20.92 7.61 27.06
C LEU A 107 20.79 8.38 28.38
N ARG A 108 19.64 8.30 29.07
CA ARG A 108 19.45 8.92 30.38
C ARG A 108 20.24 8.22 31.48
N HIS A 109 20.45 6.92 31.37
CA HIS A 109 21.23 6.15 32.36
C HIS A 109 22.74 6.24 32.13
N SER A 110 23.18 6.63 30.93
CA SER A 110 24.60 6.76 30.56
C SER A 110 25.15 8.19 30.70
N ARG A 111 24.37 9.11 31.29
CA ARG A 111 24.78 10.47 31.70
C ARG A 111 25.08 10.49 33.18
#